data_AF-A0A672IEV0-F1
#
_entry.id   AF-A0A672IEV0-F1
#
_cell.length_a   1.000
_cell.length_b   1.000
_cell.length_c   1.000
_cell.angle_alpha   90.00
_cell.angle_beta   90.00
_cell.angle_gamma   90.00
#
_symmetry.space_group_name_H-M   'P 1'
#
loop_
_entity.id
_entity.type
_entity.pdbx_description
1 polymer ?
#
loop_
_entity_poly.entity_id
_entity_poly.type
_entity_poly.pdbx_seq_one_letter_code
_entity_poly.pdbx_strand_id
1 'polypeptide(L)'
;MGLPLLTNYPEIMKTIIRERSLAAGLPESRLPEFTPAEIERIKGTHDYFGFNHYTTVLAYHSPRLNLQDYEVLEIEVEISDKVETVADRSWIESGSFWLKITPFGFRKLLKFIKDNYGNPPIYVTENGISERGEVNLNDLRRIHYYETYINAALKAKTLDGVDLRGYTAWSLMDNFEWASGYDEQFGLFYVNRSDFNLPRIPKASASRYASIISCNGFPDPASGPHACLESDGKMFSCSKTIYRKLSSSQQTSLEAQHLFTCLILSLCLFSPLCYRFNPPHKPNSPHKPNSPHKHNPEP
;
A
#
# COMPACT_ATOMS: atom_id res chain seq x y z
N MET A 1 8.51 15.07 -22.18
CA MET A 1 8.75 13.62 -22.28
C MET A 1 8.95 13.16 -20.84
N GLY A 2 8.07 12.31 -20.30
CA GLY A 2 8.13 11.90 -18.89
C GLY A 2 9.39 11.09 -18.58
N LEU A 3 9.77 11.01 -17.30
CA LEU A 3 10.86 10.15 -16.88
C LEU A 3 10.44 8.69 -17.09
N PRO A 4 11.32 7.82 -17.63
CA PRO A 4 11.02 6.39 -17.67
C PRO A 4 10.80 5.87 -16.25
N LEU A 5 9.84 4.97 -16.08
CA LEU A 5 9.64 4.28 -14.81
C LEU A 5 10.87 3.42 -14.49
N LEU A 6 11.15 3.30 -13.19
CA LEU A 6 12.20 2.43 -12.63
C LEU A 6 13.61 2.76 -13.14
N THR A 7 14.08 3.99 -12.94
CA THR A 7 15.49 4.36 -13.14
C THR A 7 16.29 4.24 -11.84
N ASN A 8 17.34 5.04 -11.67
CA ASN A 8 17.99 5.25 -10.38
C ASN A 8 17.03 5.88 -9.35
N TYR A 9 17.42 5.87 -8.07
CA TYR A 9 16.74 6.64 -7.03
C TYR A 9 16.66 8.12 -7.39
N PRO A 10 15.58 8.83 -7.00
CA PRO A 10 15.48 10.27 -7.17
C PRO A 10 16.68 11.00 -6.55
N GLU A 11 17.23 12.01 -7.25
CA GLU A 11 18.41 12.75 -6.76
C GLU A 11 18.19 13.33 -5.36
N ILE A 12 17.00 13.88 -5.11
CA ILE A 12 16.65 14.44 -3.79
C ILE A 12 16.76 13.41 -2.66
N MET A 13 16.41 12.14 -2.92
CA MET A 13 16.51 11.05 -1.95
C MET A 13 17.98 10.73 -1.65
N LYS A 14 18.81 10.63 -2.70
CA LYS A 14 20.25 10.35 -2.56
C LYS A 14 20.96 11.46 -1.77
N THR A 15 20.68 12.72 -2.09
CA THR A 15 21.26 13.88 -1.40
C THR A 15 20.88 13.88 0.08
N ILE A 16 19.60 13.81 0.40
CA ILE A 16 19.12 13.90 1.79
C ILE A 16 19.68 12.75 2.65
N ILE A 17 19.62 11.50 2.17
CA ILE A 17 20.10 10.36 2.95
C ILE A 17 21.63 10.41 3.13
N ARG A 18 22.38 10.88 2.12
CA ARG A 18 23.83 11.06 2.22
C ARG A 18 24.21 12.11 3.27
N GLU A 19 23.60 13.29 3.21
CA GLU A 19 23.84 14.38 4.17
C GLU A 19 23.54 13.93 5.60
N ARG A 20 22.46 13.19 5.80
CA ARG A 20 22.09 12.61 7.10
C ARG A 20 23.06 11.56 7.60
N SER A 21 23.49 10.67 6.71
CA SER A 21 24.47 9.63 7.07
C SER A 21 25.78 10.28 7.54
N LEU A 22 26.22 11.35 6.88
CA LEU A 22 27.37 12.15 7.32
C LEU A 22 27.13 12.84 8.67
N ALA A 23 25.96 13.46 8.85
CA ALA A 23 25.59 14.14 10.10
C ALA A 23 25.50 13.18 11.29
N ALA A 24 25.18 11.91 11.05
CA ALA A 24 25.19 10.82 12.03
C ALA A 24 26.58 10.20 12.26
N GLY A 25 27.63 10.73 11.63
CA GLY A 25 29.00 10.23 11.77
C GLY A 25 29.29 8.95 10.98
N LEU A 26 28.41 8.54 10.05
CA LEU A 26 28.66 7.39 9.19
C LEU A 26 29.61 7.79 8.05
N PRO A 27 30.58 6.93 7.70
CA PRO A 27 31.55 7.23 6.64
C PRO A 27 30.90 7.30 5.25
N GLU A 28 29.83 6.54 5.05
CA GLU A 28 29.16 6.34 3.76
C GLU A 28 27.64 6.56 3.86
N SER A 29 26.96 6.68 2.71
CA SER A 29 25.50 6.75 2.65
C SER A 29 24.87 5.45 3.12
N ARG A 30 23.78 5.53 3.88
CA ARG A 30 22.93 4.36 4.19
C ARG A 30 22.08 3.89 3.00
N LEU A 31 21.83 4.77 2.01
CA LEU A 31 21.17 4.40 0.77
C LEU A 31 22.20 3.74 -0.17
N PRO A 32 22.01 2.46 -0.56
CA PRO A 32 22.89 1.81 -1.52
C PRO A 32 22.85 2.51 -2.89
N GLU A 33 24.00 2.53 -3.58
CA GLU A 33 24.09 3.07 -4.94
C GLU A 33 23.98 1.97 -5.98
N PHE A 34 23.25 2.23 -7.05
CA PHE A 34 23.26 1.38 -8.23
C PHE A 34 24.45 1.71 -9.12
N THR A 35 25.15 0.68 -9.60
CA THR A 35 26.11 0.81 -10.69
C THR A 35 25.41 1.20 -12.00
N PRO A 36 26.12 1.79 -12.98
CA PRO A 36 25.54 2.10 -14.29
C PRO A 36 24.90 0.88 -14.98
N ALA A 37 25.49 -0.30 -14.83
CA ALA A 37 24.96 -1.54 -15.38
C ALA A 37 23.66 -1.97 -14.69
N GLU A 38 23.53 -1.76 -13.38
CA GLU A 38 22.29 -2.06 -12.66
C GLU A 38 21.17 -1.09 -13.01
N ILE A 39 21.48 0.21 -13.14
CA ILE A 39 20.51 1.23 -13.59
C ILE A 39 19.96 0.85 -14.96
N GLU A 40 20.83 0.48 -15.91
CA GLU A 40 20.38 0.05 -17.23
C GLU A 40 19.57 -1.25 -17.18
N ARG A 41 19.92 -2.17 -16.27
CA ARG A 41 19.21 -3.45 -16.09
C ARG A 41 17.77 -3.28 -15.57
N ILE A 42 17.52 -2.33 -14.66
CA ILE A 42 16.20 -2.10 -14.06
C ILE A 42 15.32 -1.14 -14.86
N LYS A 43 15.94 -0.31 -15.70
CA LYS A 43 15.24 0.67 -16.52
C LYS A 43 14.23 -0.01 -17.42
N GLY A 44 12.96 0.40 -17.28
CA GLY A 44 11.90 -0.09 -18.15
C GLY A 44 11.45 -1.53 -17.84
N THR A 45 11.84 -2.13 -16.71
CA THR A 45 11.40 -3.50 -16.34
C THR A 45 9.96 -3.50 -15.81
N HIS A 46 9.01 -3.02 -16.62
CA HIS A 46 7.60 -2.94 -16.28
C HIS A 46 6.72 -3.06 -17.53
N ASP A 47 5.58 -3.75 -17.40
CA ASP A 47 4.54 -3.76 -18.43
C ASP A 47 3.38 -2.80 -18.09
N TYR A 48 3.20 -2.52 -16.79
CA TYR A 48 2.17 -1.64 -16.25
C TYR A 48 2.60 -1.10 -14.88
N PHE A 49 1.89 -0.07 -14.41
CA PHE A 49 2.02 0.49 -13.08
C PHE A 49 0.85 0.01 -12.20
N GLY A 50 1.13 -0.92 -11.29
CA GLY A 50 0.20 -1.29 -10.22
C GLY A 50 0.32 -0.29 -9.07
N PHE A 51 -0.78 0.28 -8.59
CA PHE A 51 -0.73 1.15 -7.41
C PHE A 51 -1.91 0.93 -6.47
N ASN A 52 -1.59 1.00 -5.18
CA ASN A 52 -2.55 1.01 -4.10
C ASN A 52 -2.75 2.46 -3.67
N HIS A 53 -3.99 2.87 -3.49
CA HIS A 53 -4.28 4.21 -2.96
C HIS A 53 -5.51 4.16 -2.07
N TYR A 54 -5.47 4.91 -0.98
CA TYR A 54 -6.52 4.89 0.04
C TYR A 54 -6.92 6.29 0.47
N THR A 55 -5.95 7.15 0.73
CA THR A 55 -6.14 8.47 1.32
C THR A 55 -5.13 9.47 0.75
N THR A 56 -5.31 10.73 1.10
CA THR A 56 -4.40 11.84 0.83
C THR A 56 -4.00 12.48 2.15
N VAL A 57 -2.84 13.13 2.17
CA VAL A 57 -2.40 13.99 3.27
C VAL A 57 -2.07 15.38 2.73
N LEU A 58 -2.19 16.39 3.59
CA LEU A 58 -1.59 17.70 3.38
C LEU A 58 -0.14 17.65 3.84
N ALA A 59 0.76 18.18 3.03
CA ALA A 59 2.19 18.25 3.34
C ALA A 59 2.60 19.72 3.44
N TYR A 60 3.34 20.09 4.47
CA TYR A 60 3.86 21.45 4.64
C TYR A 60 5.31 21.46 5.10
N HIS A 61 6.02 22.50 4.70
CA HIS A 61 7.40 22.68 5.11
C HIS A 61 7.48 23.01 6.60
N SER A 62 8.16 22.17 7.37
CA SER A 62 8.42 22.39 8.80
C SER A 62 9.92 22.49 9.06
N PRO A 63 10.44 23.67 9.43
CA PRO A 63 11.85 23.83 9.80
C PRO A 63 12.16 23.32 11.23
N ARG A 64 11.17 22.77 11.94
CA ARG A 64 11.28 22.38 13.37
C ARG A 64 11.75 20.95 13.59
N LEU A 65 11.78 20.13 12.55
CA LEU A 65 12.34 18.79 12.61
C LEU A 65 13.88 18.89 12.51
N ASN A 66 14.54 19.22 13.61
CA ASN A 66 15.96 18.89 13.77
C ASN A 66 16.02 17.46 14.30
N LEU A 67 15.96 16.48 13.40
CA LEU A 67 15.97 15.05 13.76
C LEU A 67 17.31 14.55 14.33
N GLN A 68 18.22 15.45 14.76
CA GLN A 68 19.39 15.05 15.56
C GLN A 68 18.98 14.30 16.85
N ASP A 69 17.78 14.57 17.37
CA ASP A 69 17.27 13.97 18.61
C ASP A 69 16.56 12.62 18.42
N TYR A 70 16.37 12.17 17.18
CA TYR A 70 15.73 10.88 16.90
C TYR A 70 16.70 9.94 16.17
N GLU A 71 17.02 8.84 16.84
CA GLU A 71 17.80 7.72 16.30
C GLU A 71 16.93 6.89 15.32
N VAL A 72 16.39 7.52 14.26
CA VAL A 72 15.49 6.83 13.32
C VAL A 72 16.29 6.23 12.18
N LEU A 73 16.24 4.91 12.08
CA LEU A 73 16.82 4.11 10.98
C LEU A 73 15.85 3.96 9.78
N GLU A 74 14.69 4.62 9.81
CA GLU A 74 13.67 4.49 8.77
C GLU A 74 13.83 5.56 7.68
N ILE A 75 14.05 5.08 6.46
CA ILE A 75 14.27 5.89 5.25
C ILE A 75 13.12 6.87 4.97
N GLU A 76 11.87 6.54 5.32
CA GLU A 76 10.72 7.44 5.15
C GLU A 76 10.84 8.72 5.99
N VAL A 77 11.22 8.59 7.26
CA VAL A 77 11.45 9.72 8.16
C VAL A 77 12.67 10.54 7.71
N GLU A 78 13.59 9.91 6.99
CA GLU A 78 14.76 10.61 6.44
C GLU A 78 14.44 11.52 5.28
N ILE A 79 13.58 11.07 4.37
CA ILE A 79 13.22 11.85 3.18
C ILE A 79 12.22 12.96 3.55
N SER A 80 11.43 12.76 4.60
CA SER A 80 10.40 13.71 5.05
C SER A 80 10.90 14.74 6.08
N ASP A 81 12.21 14.88 6.29
CA ASP A 81 12.82 15.70 7.37
C ASP A 81 12.31 17.14 7.48
N LYS A 82 11.78 17.72 6.41
CA LYS A 82 11.22 19.08 6.45
C LYS A 82 9.78 19.12 6.01
N VAL A 83 9.12 17.97 6.03
CA VAL A 83 7.75 17.79 5.57
C VAL A 83 6.97 17.14 6.68
N GLU A 84 6.16 17.93 7.35
CA GLU A 84 5.12 17.39 8.22
C GLU A 84 3.89 17.08 7.36
N THR A 85 3.21 15.99 7.71
CA THR A 85 1.97 15.60 7.05
C THR A 85 0.81 15.64 8.04
N VAL A 86 -0.34 16.10 7.55
CA VAL A 86 -1.57 16.19 8.35
C VAL A 86 -2.77 15.86 7.47
N ALA A 87 -3.78 15.22 8.05
CA ALA A 87 -5.08 15.11 7.40
C ALA A 87 -5.96 16.31 7.79
N ASP A 88 -6.69 16.86 6.84
CA ASP A 88 -7.68 17.89 7.15
C ASP A 88 -8.75 17.31 8.08
N ARG A 89 -9.06 18.02 9.17
CA ARG A 89 -10.03 17.57 10.18
C ARG A 89 -11.47 17.54 9.65
N SER A 90 -11.74 18.20 8.53
CA SER A 90 -13.05 18.16 7.85
C SER A 90 -13.25 16.91 7.00
N TRP A 91 -12.19 16.14 6.71
CA TRP A 91 -12.33 14.92 5.90
C TRP A 91 -12.97 13.79 6.69
N ILE A 92 -13.86 13.05 6.02
CA ILE A 92 -14.62 11.95 6.62
C ILE A 92 -13.66 10.85 7.06
N GLU A 93 -13.80 10.40 8.31
CA GLU A 93 -12.98 9.36 8.92
C GLU A 93 -13.44 7.95 8.55
N SER A 94 -12.55 6.98 8.77
CA SER A 94 -12.79 5.55 8.59
C SER A 94 -12.53 4.78 9.90
N GLY A 95 -12.55 3.44 9.84
CA GLY A 95 -12.13 2.59 10.96
C GLY A 95 -10.63 2.70 11.27
N SER A 96 -9.81 3.12 10.30
CA SER A 96 -8.37 3.28 10.42
C SER A 96 -8.02 4.74 10.68
N PHE A 97 -7.16 5.01 11.67
CA PHE A 97 -6.81 6.39 12.05
C PHE A 97 -6.14 7.18 10.91
N TRP A 98 -5.38 6.51 10.05
CA TRP A 98 -4.61 7.09 8.95
C TRP A 98 -5.45 7.35 7.69
N LEU A 99 -6.62 6.71 7.53
CA LEU A 99 -7.39 6.72 6.29
C LEU A 99 -8.57 7.70 6.38
N LYS A 100 -8.58 8.71 5.50
CA LYS A 100 -9.67 9.66 5.31
C LYS A 100 -10.20 9.64 3.86
N ILE A 101 -11.49 9.92 3.68
CA ILE A 101 -12.14 9.92 2.36
C ILE A 101 -11.70 11.15 1.56
N THR A 102 -10.87 10.95 0.53
CA THR A 102 -10.22 12.02 -0.24
C THR A 102 -10.15 11.71 -1.75
N PRO A 103 -11.30 11.51 -2.42
CA PRO A 103 -11.36 11.08 -3.83
C PRO A 103 -10.68 12.07 -4.79
N PHE A 104 -10.62 13.36 -4.43
CA PHE A 104 -9.92 14.36 -5.25
C PHE A 104 -8.41 14.09 -5.36
N GLY A 105 -7.79 13.57 -4.31
CA GLY A 105 -6.36 13.28 -4.30
C GLY A 105 -6.03 12.05 -5.15
N PHE A 106 -6.94 11.08 -5.21
CA PHE A 106 -6.83 9.92 -6.10
C PHE A 106 -6.71 10.33 -7.58
N ARG A 107 -7.59 11.22 -8.05
CA ARG A 107 -7.51 11.78 -9.42
C ARG A 107 -6.22 12.57 -9.64
N LYS A 108 -5.80 13.38 -8.65
CA LYS A 108 -4.55 14.15 -8.72
C LYS A 108 -3.33 13.23 -8.84
N LEU A 109 -3.26 12.15 -8.08
CA LEU A 109 -2.15 11.19 -8.12
C LEU A 109 -2.11 10.44 -9.46
N LEU A 110 -3.25 9.97 -9.96
CA LEU A 110 -3.35 9.36 -11.29
C LEU A 110 -2.82 10.29 -12.38
N LYS A 111 -3.23 11.56 -12.34
CA LYS A 111 -2.73 12.59 -13.27
C LYS A 111 -1.22 12.85 -13.08
N PHE A 112 -0.74 12.89 -11.84
CA PHE A 112 0.67 13.04 -11.54
C PHE A 112 1.49 11.89 -12.15
N ILE A 113 1.05 10.64 -11.98
CA ILE A 113 1.73 9.47 -12.55
C ILE A 113 1.79 9.59 -14.07
N LYS A 114 0.65 9.94 -14.70
CA LYS A 114 0.59 10.17 -16.14
C LYS A 114 1.61 11.22 -16.60
N ASP A 115 1.61 12.38 -15.98
CA ASP A 115 2.37 13.54 -16.45
C ASP A 115 3.88 13.37 -16.19
N ASN A 116 4.28 12.59 -15.18
CA ASN A 116 5.68 12.41 -14.80
C ASN A 116 6.32 11.13 -15.34
N TYR A 117 5.54 10.08 -15.62
CA TYR A 117 6.06 8.75 -15.97
C TYR A 117 5.68 8.26 -17.37
N GLY A 118 5.31 9.17 -18.26
CA GLY A 118 5.04 8.84 -19.66
C GLY A 118 3.70 8.14 -19.90
N ASN A 119 2.71 8.37 -19.03
CA ASN A 119 1.38 7.77 -19.10
C ASN A 119 1.38 6.24 -19.25
N PRO A 120 2.00 5.51 -18.31
CA PRO A 120 2.05 4.05 -18.36
C PRO A 120 0.63 3.47 -18.25
N PRO A 121 0.39 2.22 -18.70
CA PRO A 121 -0.82 1.49 -18.35
C PRO A 121 -0.94 1.38 -16.82
N ILE A 122 -2.06 1.83 -16.24
CA ILE A 122 -2.27 1.83 -14.79
C ILE A 122 -3.34 0.80 -14.40
N TYR A 123 -3.05 0.03 -13.35
CA TYR A 123 -4.02 -0.79 -12.63
C TYR A 123 -4.07 -0.34 -11.17
N VAL A 124 -5.26 0.03 -10.70
CA VAL A 124 -5.49 0.24 -9.27
C VAL A 124 -5.62 -1.14 -8.64
N THR A 125 -4.58 -1.58 -7.94
CA THR A 125 -4.49 -2.92 -7.36
C THR A 125 -5.19 -3.00 -6.01
N GLU A 126 -5.29 -1.88 -5.29
CA GLU A 126 -6.12 -1.76 -4.09
C GLU A 126 -6.70 -0.34 -3.96
N ASN A 127 -7.99 -0.28 -3.65
CA ASN A 127 -8.65 0.92 -3.14
C ASN A 127 -9.83 0.49 -2.26
N GLY A 128 -9.94 1.03 -1.05
CA GLY A 128 -10.92 0.57 -0.07
C GLY A 128 -11.05 1.45 1.15
N ILE A 129 -12.00 1.13 2.03
CA ILE A 129 -12.22 1.82 3.29
C ILE A 129 -12.57 0.83 4.40
N SER A 130 -11.98 1.07 5.57
CA SER A 130 -12.27 0.34 6.79
C SER A 130 -13.48 0.90 7.52
N GLU A 131 -14.19 -0.01 8.19
CA GLU A 131 -15.08 0.34 9.29
C GLU A 131 -14.64 -0.43 10.54
N ARG A 132 -14.97 0.12 11.72
CA ARG A 132 -14.65 -0.46 13.02
C ARG A 132 -15.90 -0.46 13.89
N GLY A 133 -16.00 -1.43 14.80
CA GLY A 133 -17.14 -1.58 15.70
C GLY A 133 -18.12 -2.67 15.25
N GLU A 134 -19.39 -2.49 15.59
CA GLU A 134 -20.44 -3.46 15.28
C GLU A 134 -20.59 -3.69 13.77
N VAL A 135 -20.91 -4.92 13.41
CA VAL A 135 -21.08 -5.32 12.00
C VAL A 135 -22.25 -4.55 11.39
N ASN A 136 -21.94 -3.68 10.45
CA ASN A 136 -22.94 -2.95 9.67
C ASN A 136 -23.03 -3.53 8.25
N LEU A 137 -24.09 -4.30 7.98
CA LEU A 137 -24.35 -4.81 6.62
C LEU A 137 -24.88 -3.72 5.68
N ASN A 138 -25.41 -2.61 6.20
CA ASN A 138 -25.84 -1.45 5.44
C ASN A 138 -24.76 -0.35 5.48
N ASP A 139 -23.62 -0.66 4.89
CA ASP A 139 -22.36 0.08 4.95
C ASP A 139 -22.33 1.30 4.00
N LEU A 140 -23.19 2.28 4.27
CA LEU A 140 -23.36 3.48 3.45
C LEU A 140 -22.06 4.28 3.24
N ARG A 141 -21.15 4.28 4.22
CA ARG A 141 -19.86 4.96 4.11
C ARG A 141 -18.97 4.28 3.07
N ARG A 142 -18.94 2.94 3.04
CA ARG A 142 -18.21 2.16 2.04
C ARG A 142 -18.79 2.36 0.64
N ILE A 143 -20.12 2.42 0.52
CA ILE A 143 -20.78 2.82 -0.74
C ILE A 143 -20.27 4.19 -1.20
N HIS A 144 -20.36 5.20 -0.33
CA HIS A 144 -19.94 6.56 -0.66
C HIS A 144 -18.45 6.63 -1.08
N TYR A 145 -17.58 5.90 -0.40
CA TYR A 145 -16.17 5.81 -0.75
C TYR A 145 -15.98 5.26 -2.17
N TYR A 146 -16.54 4.08 -2.47
CA TYR A 146 -16.39 3.47 -3.79
C TYR A 146 -17.00 4.32 -4.89
N GLU A 147 -18.19 4.89 -4.68
CA GLU A 147 -18.81 5.78 -5.68
C GLU A 147 -17.92 6.97 -6.00
N THR A 148 -17.40 7.65 -4.98
CA THR A 148 -16.60 8.85 -5.18
C THR A 148 -15.22 8.57 -5.77
N TYR A 149 -14.55 7.49 -5.36
CA TYR A 149 -13.24 7.11 -5.89
C TYR A 149 -13.32 6.53 -7.30
N ILE A 150 -14.30 5.68 -7.60
CA ILE A 150 -14.49 5.16 -8.97
C ILE A 150 -14.87 6.30 -9.90
N ASN A 151 -15.72 7.24 -9.48
CA ASN A 151 -16.02 8.44 -10.27
C ASN A 151 -14.75 9.29 -10.51
N ALA A 152 -13.88 9.44 -9.50
CA ALA A 152 -12.60 10.13 -9.67
C ALA A 152 -11.65 9.41 -10.64
N ALA A 153 -11.58 8.07 -10.62
CA ALA A 153 -10.85 7.25 -11.58
C ALA A 153 -11.41 7.41 -13.00
N LEU A 154 -12.73 7.35 -13.17
CA LEU A 154 -13.39 7.56 -14.45
C LEU A 154 -13.08 8.96 -15.00
N LYS A 155 -13.14 10.00 -14.17
CA LYS A 155 -12.73 11.36 -14.56
C LYS A 155 -11.26 11.45 -14.96
N ALA A 156 -10.36 10.78 -14.25
CA ALA A 156 -8.94 10.72 -14.64
C ALA A 156 -8.77 10.08 -16.02
N LYS A 157 -9.50 8.99 -16.29
CA LYS A 157 -9.49 8.30 -17.59
C LYS A 157 -10.08 9.15 -18.71
N THR A 158 -11.29 9.67 -18.52
CA THR A 158 -12.08 10.30 -19.59
C THR A 158 -11.75 11.77 -19.81
N LEU A 159 -11.42 12.51 -18.75
CA LEU A 159 -11.18 13.96 -18.82
C LEU A 159 -9.69 14.30 -18.81
N ASP A 160 -8.84 13.52 -18.13
CA ASP A 160 -7.40 13.83 -18.01
C ASP A 160 -6.50 12.98 -18.92
N GLY A 161 -7.08 11.99 -19.61
CA GLY A 161 -6.39 11.10 -20.55
C GLY A 161 -5.43 10.09 -19.90
N VAL A 162 -5.69 9.70 -18.64
CA VAL A 162 -4.91 8.66 -17.94
C VAL A 162 -5.21 7.29 -18.54
N ASP A 163 -4.17 6.50 -18.86
CA ASP A 163 -4.30 5.11 -19.32
C ASP A 163 -4.65 4.15 -18.18
N LEU A 164 -5.80 4.38 -17.54
CA LEU A 164 -6.33 3.54 -16.47
C LEU A 164 -7.06 2.33 -17.06
N ARG A 165 -6.57 1.11 -16.79
CA ARG A 165 -7.04 -0.14 -17.41
C ARG A 165 -7.76 -1.08 -16.46
N GLY A 166 -7.56 -0.97 -15.15
CA GLY A 166 -8.26 -1.80 -14.19
C GLY A 166 -8.34 -1.22 -12.79
N TYR A 167 -9.26 -1.77 -12.01
CA TYR A 167 -9.54 -1.37 -10.64
C TYR A 167 -10.00 -2.57 -9.81
N THR A 168 -9.33 -2.82 -8.69
CA THR A 168 -9.68 -3.88 -7.74
C THR A 168 -9.93 -3.31 -6.35
N ALA A 169 -11.14 -3.56 -5.86
CA ALA A 169 -11.59 -3.18 -4.53
C ALA A 169 -10.80 -3.92 -3.44
N TRP A 170 -10.30 -3.18 -2.44
CA TRP A 170 -9.80 -3.77 -1.19
C TRP A 170 -10.91 -3.71 -0.13
N SER A 171 -11.52 -4.82 0.25
CA SER A 171 -11.22 -6.19 -0.18
C SER A 171 -12.48 -6.93 -0.60
N LEU A 172 -12.30 -8.11 -1.20
CA LEU A 172 -13.43 -8.98 -1.51
C LEU A 172 -14.22 -9.34 -0.24
N MET A 173 -13.55 -9.60 0.89
CA MET A 173 -14.19 -10.01 2.13
C MET A 173 -13.35 -9.60 3.33
N ASP A 174 -14.00 -9.43 4.49
CA ASP A 174 -13.31 -9.12 5.74
C ASP A 174 -12.24 -10.19 6.01
N ASN A 175 -11.00 -9.74 6.19
CA ASN A 175 -9.82 -10.59 6.34
C ASN A 175 -9.05 -10.19 7.62
N PHE A 176 -7.82 -10.67 7.79
CA PHE A 176 -6.95 -10.28 8.90
C PHE A 176 -6.12 -9.07 8.47
N GLU A 177 -6.41 -7.91 9.07
CA GLU A 177 -5.81 -6.61 8.74
C GLU A 177 -4.57 -6.35 9.61
N TRP A 178 -3.54 -7.16 9.39
CA TRP A 178 -2.19 -6.98 9.95
C TRP A 178 -2.18 -6.71 11.47
N ALA A 179 -1.60 -5.60 11.91
CA ALA A 179 -1.50 -5.22 13.31
C ALA A 179 -2.86 -4.91 13.96
N SER A 180 -3.89 -4.60 13.17
CA SER A 180 -5.26 -4.34 13.64
C SER A 180 -6.09 -5.63 13.78
N GLY A 181 -5.55 -6.78 13.39
CA GLY A 181 -6.23 -8.08 13.52
C GLY A 181 -7.55 -8.11 12.76
N TYR A 182 -8.67 -8.35 13.45
CA TYR A 182 -10.00 -8.39 12.83
C TYR A 182 -10.88 -7.18 13.16
N ASP A 183 -10.32 -6.16 13.82
CA ASP A 183 -11.09 -5.01 14.27
C ASP A 183 -11.47 -4.07 13.12
N GLU A 184 -10.61 -3.99 12.10
CA GLU A 184 -10.82 -3.16 10.92
C GLU A 184 -11.37 -4.00 9.76
N GLN A 185 -12.54 -3.62 9.27
CA GLN A 185 -13.30 -4.37 8.27
C GLN A 185 -13.27 -3.63 6.92
N PHE A 186 -12.54 -4.16 5.94
CA PHE A 186 -12.43 -3.59 4.58
C PHE A 186 -13.35 -4.26 3.55
N GLY A 187 -13.88 -5.45 3.86
CA GLY A 187 -14.51 -6.32 2.89
C GLY A 187 -15.85 -5.81 2.40
N LEU A 188 -16.11 -6.02 1.10
CA LEU A 188 -17.47 -5.98 0.51
C LEU A 188 -18.38 -7.06 1.12
N PHE A 189 -17.79 -8.16 1.60
CA PHE A 189 -18.49 -9.24 2.29
C PHE A 189 -18.02 -9.32 3.74
N TYR A 190 -18.97 -9.34 4.66
CA TYR A 190 -18.72 -9.68 6.06
C TYR A 190 -18.40 -11.17 6.20
N VAL A 191 -17.45 -11.52 7.05
CA VAL A 191 -17.16 -12.92 7.39
C VAL A 191 -17.55 -13.20 8.82
N ASN A 192 -18.56 -14.05 9.03
CA ASN A 192 -18.94 -14.46 10.38
C ASN A 192 -17.90 -15.44 10.95
N ARG A 193 -17.07 -14.95 11.89
CA ARG A 193 -16.03 -15.75 12.53
C ARG A 193 -16.50 -16.55 13.74
N SER A 194 -17.71 -16.29 14.23
CA SER A 194 -18.33 -17.10 15.28
C SER A 194 -18.89 -18.42 14.76
N ASP A 195 -19.11 -18.53 13.44
CA ASP A 195 -19.47 -19.77 12.76
C ASP A 195 -18.21 -20.42 12.17
N PHE A 196 -18.01 -21.71 12.46
CA PHE A 196 -16.90 -22.52 11.95
C PHE A 196 -16.86 -22.59 10.41
N ASN A 197 -18.00 -22.41 9.75
CA ASN A 197 -18.10 -22.44 8.29
C ASN A 197 -17.65 -21.13 7.62
N LEU A 198 -17.36 -20.09 8.40
CA LEU A 198 -16.91 -18.77 7.92
C LEU A 198 -17.75 -18.25 6.74
N PRO A 199 -19.09 -18.14 6.88
CA PRO A 199 -19.94 -17.69 5.80
C PRO A 199 -19.61 -16.24 5.42
N ARG A 200 -19.58 -15.97 4.11
CA ARG A 200 -19.41 -14.65 3.52
C ARG A 200 -20.79 -14.05 3.26
N ILE A 201 -21.12 -12.98 3.97
CA ILE A 201 -22.42 -12.31 3.93
C ILE A 201 -22.24 -10.98 3.19
N PRO A 202 -22.93 -10.75 2.06
CA PRO A 202 -22.77 -9.52 1.30
C PRO A 202 -23.23 -8.31 2.11
N LYS A 203 -22.41 -7.26 2.13
CA LYS A 203 -22.81 -5.93 2.60
C LYS A 203 -23.48 -5.17 1.45
N ALA A 204 -24.18 -4.07 1.74
CA ALA A 204 -24.85 -3.25 0.73
C ALA A 204 -23.86 -2.72 -0.34
N SER A 205 -22.61 -2.45 0.05
CA SER A 205 -21.52 -2.09 -0.85
C SER A 205 -21.20 -3.17 -1.90
N ALA A 206 -21.37 -4.46 -1.61
CA ALA A 206 -21.16 -5.53 -2.59
C ALA A 206 -22.15 -5.41 -3.76
N SER A 207 -23.44 -5.26 -3.43
CA SER A 207 -24.50 -5.06 -4.44
C SER A 207 -24.26 -3.77 -5.24
N ARG A 208 -23.88 -2.68 -4.56
CA ARG A 208 -23.62 -1.41 -5.23
C ARG A 208 -22.40 -1.48 -6.16
N TYR A 209 -21.31 -2.10 -5.72
CA TYR A 209 -20.13 -2.32 -6.55
C TYR A 209 -20.44 -3.18 -7.78
N ALA A 210 -21.21 -4.26 -7.60
CA ALA A 210 -21.68 -5.09 -8.72
C ALA A 210 -22.55 -4.31 -9.72
N SER A 211 -23.39 -3.39 -9.22
CA SER A 211 -24.20 -2.51 -10.07
C SER A 211 -23.32 -1.58 -10.92
N ILE A 212 -22.32 -0.93 -10.32
CA ILE A 212 -21.37 -0.05 -11.03
C ILE A 212 -20.65 -0.82 -12.15
N ILE A 213 -20.22 -2.05 -11.87
CA ILE A 213 -19.58 -2.92 -12.87
C ILE A 213 -20.55 -3.27 -14.00
N SER A 214 -21.76 -3.72 -13.66
CA SER A 214 -22.78 -4.15 -14.63
C SER A 214 -23.24 -2.98 -15.52
N CYS A 215 -23.27 -1.78 -14.96
CA CYS A 215 -23.59 -0.54 -15.66
C CYS A 215 -22.40 0.08 -16.40
N ASN A 216 -21.19 -0.48 -16.26
CA ASN A 216 -19.95 0.09 -16.79
C ASN A 216 -19.75 1.57 -16.38
N GLY A 217 -20.08 1.91 -15.13
CA GLY A 217 -19.99 3.27 -14.59
C GLY A 217 -21.27 3.74 -13.90
N PHE A 218 -21.55 5.03 -14.00
CA PHE A 218 -22.68 5.69 -13.35
C PHE A 218 -23.67 6.20 -14.40
N PRO A 219 -24.81 5.52 -14.60
CA PRO A 219 -25.87 6.02 -15.48
C PRO A 219 -26.33 7.41 -15.05
N ASP A 220 -26.57 8.29 -16.02
CA ASP A 220 -27.08 9.63 -15.75
C ASP A 220 -28.55 9.54 -15.27
N PRO A 221 -28.86 9.98 -14.04
CA PRO A 221 -30.23 9.98 -13.54
C PRO A 221 -31.20 10.77 -14.42
N ALA A 222 -30.74 11.79 -15.15
CA ALA A 222 -31.56 12.59 -16.05
C ALA A 222 -31.97 11.82 -17.32
N SER A 223 -31.27 10.73 -17.65
CA SER A 223 -31.60 9.86 -18.79
C SER A 223 -32.73 8.87 -18.50
N GLY A 224 -33.30 8.89 -17.28
CA GLY A 224 -34.36 7.98 -16.86
C GLY A 224 -33.83 6.62 -16.36
N PRO A 225 -34.71 5.62 -16.19
CA PRO A 225 -34.32 4.27 -15.77
C PRO A 225 -33.33 3.67 -16.77
N HIS A 226 -32.18 3.20 -16.26
CA HIS A 226 -31.19 2.53 -17.09
C HIS A 226 -31.34 1.02 -16.94
N ALA A 227 -31.38 0.28 -18.05
CA ALA A 227 -31.65 -1.16 -18.07
C ALA A 227 -30.71 -1.99 -17.14
N CYS A 228 -29.46 -1.57 -16.97
CA CYS A 228 -28.51 -2.21 -16.04
C CYS A 228 -28.90 -2.09 -14.55
N LEU A 229 -29.77 -1.14 -14.19
CA LEU A 229 -30.27 -0.93 -12.82
C LEU A 229 -31.54 -1.74 -12.55
N GLU A 230 -32.21 -2.25 -13.59
CA GLU A 230 -33.47 -2.99 -13.46
C GLU A 230 -33.26 -4.46 -13.03
N SER A 231 -32.01 -4.96 -13.04
CA SER A 231 -31.66 -6.32 -12.63
C SER A 231 -31.65 -6.55 -11.11
N ASP A 232 -31.79 -5.50 -10.30
CA ASP A 232 -31.64 -5.52 -8.84
C ASP A 232 -32.72 -6.33 -8.09
N GLY A 233 -33.79 -6.76 -8.76
CA GLY A 233 -34.80 -7.66 -8.20
C GLY A 233 -34.36 -9.12 -8.05
N LYS A 234 -33.29 -9.53 -8.74
CA LYS A 234 -32.61 -10.82 -8.47
C LYS A 234 -31.37 -10.51 -7.66
N MET A 235 -31.57 -10.21 -6.37
CA MET A 235 -30.54 -10.42 -5.34
C MET A 235 -29.76 -11.67 -5.74
N PHE A 236 -28.44 -11.56 -5.85
CA PHE A 236 -27.55 -12.70 -6.13
C PHE A 236 -27.79 -13.76 -5.05
N SER A 237 -28.85 -14.55 -5.23
CA SER A 237 -29.06 -15.79 -4.54
C SER A 237 -27.90 -16.61 -5.03
N CYS A 238 -26.94 -16.84 -4.13
CA CYS A 238 -25.92 -17.85 -4.34
C CYS A 238 -26.68 -19.16 -4.51
N SER A 239 -27.05 -19.46 -5.75
CA SER A 239 -27.81 -20.65 -6.09
C SER A 239 -26.95 -21.82 -5.63
N LYS A 240 -27.52 -22.70 -4.81
CA LYS A 240 -26.89 -23.97 -4.35
C LYS A 240 -26.20 -24.75 -5.49
N THR A 241 -26.57 -24.45 -6.74
CA THR A 241 -25.99 -24.97 -7.97
C THR A 241 -24.50 -24.65 -8.16
N ILE A 242 -23.99 -23.49 -7.72
CA ILE A 242 -22.55 -23.13 -7.88
C ILE A 242 -21.67 -23.95 -6.92
N TYR A 243 -22.14 -24.22 -5.71
CA TYR A 243 -21.43 -25.11 -4.76
C TYR A 243 -21.24 -26.53 -5.30
N ARG A 244 -22.20 -27.04 -6.08
CA ARG A 244 -22.10 -28.39 -6.68
C ARG A 244 -21.09 -28.49 -7.83
N LYS A 245 -20.76 -27.39 -8.50
CA LYS A 245 -19.81 -27.38 -9.63
C LYS A 245 -18.36 -27.17 -9.19
N LEU A 246 -18.14 -26.57 -8.02
CA LEU A 246 -16.80 -26.42 -7.42
C LEU A 246 -16.38 -27.62 -6.57
N SER A 247 -17.31 -28.44 -6.08
CA SER A 247 -16.96 -29.70 -5.39
C SER A 247 -16.38 -30.76 -6.32
N SER A 248 -16.65 -30.69 -7.63
CA SER A 248 -16.09 -31.61 -8.63
C SER A 248 -14.69 -31.24 -9.12
N SER A 249 -14.15 -30.08 -8.72
CA SER A 249 -12.80 -29.62 -9.11
C SER A 249 -11.79 -29.64 -7.94
N GLN A 250 -12.08 -30.37 -6.85
CA GLN A 250 -11.17 -30.49 -5.70
C GLN A 250 -9.79 -31.09 -6.06
N GLN A 251 -9.62 -31.70 -7.24
CA GLN A 251 -8.32 -32.20 -7.67
C GLN A 251 -7.35 -31.10 -8.11
N THR A 252 -7.84 -29.94 -8.58
CA THR A 252 -6.99 -28.85 -9.11
C THR A 252 -6.59 -27.80 -8.07
N SER A 253 -7.10 -27.88 -6.83
CA SER A 253 -6.82 -26.88 -5.79
C SER A 253 -5.53 -27.13 -5.01
N LEU A 254 -5.04 -28.38 -4.93
CA LEU A 254 -3.80 -28.68 -4.21
C LEU A 254 -2.57 -28.10 -4.93
N GLU A 255 -2.48 -28.20 -6.26
CA GLU A 255 -1.34 -27.64 -7.00
C GLU A 255 -1.32 -26.10 -6.96
N ALA A 256 -2.49 -25.47 -7.00
CA ALA A 256 -2.62 -24.02 -6.86
C ALA A 256 -2.26 -23.54 -5.43
N GLN A 257 -2.62 -24.30 -4.40
CA GLN A 257 -2.22 -24.01 -3.02
C GLN A 257 -0.71 -24.20 -2.84
N HIS A 258 -0.09 -25.21 -3.44
CA HIS A 258 1.36 -25.37 -3.40
C HIS A 258 2.11 -24.22 -4.08
N LEU A 259 1.65 -23.75 -5.25
CA LEU A 259 2.25 -22.60 -5.94
C LEU A 259 2.09 -21.29 -5.15
N PHE A 260 0.93 -21.07 -4.51
CA PHE A 260 0.68 -19.87 -3.68
C PHE A 260 1.50 -19.89 -2.38
N THR A 261 1.68 -21.08 -1.77
CA THR A 261 2.51 -21.24 -0.57
C THR A 261 4.00 -21.07 -0.91
N CYS A 262 4.44 -21.53 -2.08
CA CYS A 262 5.81 -21.29 -2.57
C CYS A 262 6.08 -19.80 -2.86
N LEU A 263 5.10 -19.03 -3.34
CA LEU A 263 5.23 -17.59 -3.57
C LEU A 263 5.35 -16.80 -2.24
N ILE A 264 4.57 -17.18 -1.22
CA ILE A 264 4.64 -16.58 0.11
C ILE A 264 5.93 -17.00 0.84
N LEU A 265 6.35 -18.26 0.72
CA LEU A 265 7.61 -18.72 1.31
C LEU A 265 8.85 -18.13 0.61
N SER A 266 8.81 -17.85 -0.71
CA SER A 266 9.92 -17.16 -1.38
C SER A 266 10.04 -15.69 -0.94
N LEU A 267 8.92 -15.04 -0.61
CA LEU A 267 8.90 -13.68 -0.05
C LEU A 267 9.38 -13.63 1.41
N CYS A 268 9.22 -14.72 2.18
CA CYS A 268 9.65 -14.78 3.58
C CYS A 268 11.05 -15.40 3.81
N LEU A 269 11.58 -16.22 2.89
CA LEU A 269 12.86 -16.94 3.10
C LEU A 269 14.07 -16.34 2.39
N PHE A 270 13.93 -15.31 1.54
CA PHE A 270 15.10 -14.66 0.92
C PHE A 270 15.63 -13.42 1.67
N SER A 271 14.91 -12.91 2.66
CA SER A 271 15.39 -11.79 3.48
C SER A 271 16.45 -12.14 4.55
N PRO A 272 16.58 -13.38 5.09
CA PRO A 272 17.63 -13.67 6.07
C PRO A 272 18.90 -14.36 5.50
N LEU A 273 18.92 -14.80 4.24
CA LEU A 273 20.07 -15.56 3.70
C LEU A 273 21.25 -14.70 3.24
N CYS A 274 21.10 -13.38 3.13
CA CYS A 274 22.23 -12.46 2.90
C CYS A 274 22.99 -12.08 4.19
N TYR A 275 22.52 -12.48 5.38
CA TYR A 275 23.15 -12.11 6.66
C TYR A 275 24.13 -13.13 7.22
N ARG A 276 24.43 -14.22 6.51
CA ARG A 276 25.24 -15.34 7.05
C ARG A 276 26.42 -15.75 6.17
N PHE A 277 27.19 -14.78 5.68
CA PHE A 277 28.60 -15.02 5.31
C PHE A 277 29.47 -13.82 5.69
N ASN A 278 29.73 -13.69 7.00
CA ASN A 278 30.96 -13.07 7.48
C ASN A 278 31.39 -13.78 8.77
N PRO A 279 32.58 -14.40 8.83
CA PRO A 279 33.05 -15.05 10.05
C PRO A 279 33.39 -14.00 11.12
N PRO A 280 33.13 -14.27 12.42
CA PRO A 280 33.42 -13.31 13.48
C PRO A 280 34.93 -13.11 13.65
N HIS A 281 35.39 -11.86 13.52
CA HIS A 281 36.70 -11.45 13.99
C HIS A 281 36.78 -11.60 15.52
N LYS A 282 37.83 -12.28 15.99
CA LYS A 282 38.14 -12.48 17.42
C LYS A 282 38.26 -11.13 18.15
N PRO A 283 37.72 -10.99 19.38
CA PRO A 283 38.00 -9.83 20.21
C PRO A 283 39.44 -9.89 20.73
N ASN A 284 40.19 -8.80 20.54
CA ASN A 284 41.48 -8.60 21.16
C ASN A 284 41.32 -8.39 22.68
N SER A 285 42.22 -9.02 23.43
CA SER A 285 42.40 -8.99 24.88
C SER A 285 42.55 -7.56 25.46
N PRO A 286 42.10 -7.30 26.70
CA PRO A 286 42.22 -6.00 27.34
C PRO A 286 43.66 -5.67 27.76
N HIS A 287 44.09 -4.44 27.47
CA HIS A 287 45.31 -3.85 28.03
C HIS A 287 45.19 -3.73 29.55
N LYS A 288 46.11 -4.38 30.28
CA LYS A 288 46.43 -4.08 31.69
C LYS A 288 47.25 -2.78 31.80
N PRO A 289 47.13 -2.01 32.89
CA PRO A 289 47.93 -0.83 33.14
C PRO A 289 49.31 -1.22 33.71
N ASN A 290 50.38 -0.63 33.17
CA ASN A 290 51.70 -0.66 33.79
C ASN A 290 52.01 0.72 34.38
N SER A 291 52.06 0.79 35.71
CA SER A 291 52.93 1.72 36.44
C SER A 291 54.30 1.03 36.62
N PRO A 292 55.42 1.78 36.62
CA PRO A 292 56.18 1.80 37.87
C PRO A 292 56.70 3.18 38.27
N HIS A 293 56.65 3.40 39.59
CA HIS A 293 57.36 4.39 40.38
C HIS A 293 58.85 4.56 40.05
N LYS A 294 59.38 5.78 40.26
CA LYS A 294 60.56 6.05 41.13
C LYS A 294 60.67 7.55 41.53
N HIS A 295 60.68 7.76 42.85
CA HIS A 295 61.24 8.83 43.71
C HIS A 295 62.37 9.70 43.12
N ASN A 296 62.74 10.92 43.55
CA ASN A 296 62.52 11.86 44.70
C ASN A 296 63.40 13.13 44.38
N PRO A 297 63.64 14.11 45.27
CA PRO A 297 62.77 14.90 46.14
C PRO A 297 62.95 16.44 45.93
N GLU A 298 62.13 17.22 46.61
CA GLU A 298 62.20 18.70 46.78
C GLU A 298 63.45 19.17 47.53
N PRO A 299 63.70 20.49 47.51
CA PRO A 299 63.75 21.27 48.75
C PRO A 299 62.64 22.32 48.87
#